data_AF-A0A255PU34-F1
#
_entry.id   AF-A0A255PU34-F1
#
_cell.length_a   1.000
_cell.length_b   1.000
_cell.length_c   1.000
_cell.angle_alpha   90.00
_cell.angle_beta   90.00
_cell.angle_gamma   90.00
#
_symmetry.space_group_name_H-M   'P 1'
#
loop_
_entity.id
_entity.type
_entity.pdbx_description
1 polymer ?
#
loop_
_entity_poly.entity_id
_entity_poly.type
_entity_poly.pdbx_seq_one_letter_code
_entity_poly.pdbx_strand_id
1 'polypeptide(L)'
;MRLDRAYERMMAVAVAALHEREPERLWPMLAGTLAEVCGGEAVIHKLDDWSESTGTVGTVPDAAAAELARLGDADLGLLRAGYPFAGHYGSGGDRTPVTAHRAVGRTWPDSPMARLLREVLDVDHVLGVPLPGSGEPVTGCLVYRAGTDFTDDQLVLAERAQPLLSAVERQRQLLEEWRRALGPAGAPDRRAADCALTPRETAVLLLLTDALTADAIGRRLGISVRTVHKHIENIYRKLGTRDRVGTVLRAQRLGLVPSPAPAEAARARPS
;
A
#
# COMPACT_ATOMS: atom_id res chain seq x y z
N MET A 1 9.56 6.39 -17.96
CA MET A 1 8.65 5.24 -18.25
C MET A 1 7.24 5.79 -18.43
N ARG A 2 6.44 5.31 -19.40
CA ARG A 2 5.04 5.78 -19.55
C ARG A 2 4.20 5.34 -18.35
N LEU A 3 3.35 6.22 -17.83
CA LEU A 3 2.52 6.03 -16.62
C LEU A 3 1.78 4.68 -16.60
N ASP A 4 1.18 4.28 -17.71
CA ASP A 4 0.41 3.03 -17.75
C ASP A 4 1.28 1.78 -17.64
N ARG A 5 2.46 1.77 -18.27
CA ARG A 5 3.41 0.65 -18.13
C ARG A 5 3.94 0.56 -16.69
N ALA A 6 4.16 1.72 -16.05
CA ALA A 6 4.57 1.79 -14.66
C ALA A 6 3.53 1.17 -13.73
N TYR A 7 2.27 1.55 -13.94
CA TYR A 7 1.15 1.03 -13.17
C TYR A 7 0.89 -0.46 -13.43
N GLU A 8 0.98 -0.93 -14.68
CA GLU A 8 0.87 -2.36 -15.02
C GLU A 8 1.90 -3.21 -14.28
N ARG A 9 3.14 -2.72 -14.20
CA ARG A 9 4.21 -3.38 -13.46
C ARG A 9 3.91 -3.43 -11.96
N MET A 10 3.46 -2.32 -11.38
CA MET A 10 3.04 -2.26 -9.97
C MET A 10 1.90 -3.25 -9.68
N MET A 11 0.91 -3.32 -10.56
CA MET A 11 -0.21 -4.25 -10.43
C MET A 11 0.22 -5.71 -10.56
N ALA A 12 1.13 -6.04 -11.48
CA ALA A 12 1.66 -7.39 -11.61
C ALA A 12 2.36 -7.86 -10.33
N VAL A 13 3.13 -6.98 -9.68
CA VAL A 13 3.84 -7.30 -8.44
C VAL A 13 2.88 -7.39 -7.25
N ALA A 14 1.91 -6.48 -7.14
CA ALA A 14 0.89 -6.55 -6.10
C ALA A 14 0.11 -7.86 -6.19
N VAL A 15 -0.25 -8.28 -7.41
CA VAL A 15 -0.92 -9.55 -7.66
C VAL A 15 -0.04 -10.73 -7.24
N ALA A 16 1.26 -10.72 -7.54
CA ALA A 16 2.18 -11.76 -7.10
C ALA A 16 2.30 -11.81 -5.57
N ALA A 17 2.38 -10.65 -4.91
CA ALA A 17 2.40 -10.53 -3.46
C ALA A 17 1.12 -11.09 -2.81
N LEU A 18 -0.04 -10.94 -3.45
CA LEU A 18 -1.30 -11.52 -2.97
C LEU A 18 -1.32 -13.06 -3.02
N HIS A 19 -0.36 -13.71 -3.70
CA HIS A 19 -0.20 -15.16 -3.68
C HIS A 19 0.88 -15.63 -2.70
N GLU A 20 1.66 -14.71 -2.14
CA GLU A 20 2.68 -14.99 -1.15
C GLU A 20 2.02 -15.26 0.22
N ARG A 21 2.53 -16.27 0.91
CA ARG A 21 2.00 -16.76 2.19
C ARG A 21 2.87 -16.35 3.37
N GLU A 22 4.09 -15.88 3.11
CA GLU A 22 5.01 -15.36 4.11
C GLU A 22 4.80 -13.83 4.25
N PRO A 23 4.11 -13.34 5.31
CA PRO A 23 3.81 -11.92 5.50
C PRO A 23 5.03 -10.99 5.33
N GLU A 24 6.18 -11.43 5.83
CA GLU A 24 7.47 -10.74 5.79
C GLU A 24 7.98 -10.44 4.37
N ARG A 25 7.51 -11.17 3.34
CA ARG A 25 7.95 -11.00 1.95
C ARG A 25 7.07 -10.06 1.13
N LEU A 26 5.86 -9.76 1.59
CA LEU A 26 4.86 -8.99 0.84
C LEU A 26 5.34 -7.56 0.54
N TRP A 27 5.80 -6.83 1.56
CA TRP A 27 6.23 -5.45 1.39
C TRP A 27 7.58 -5.27 0.70
N PRO A 28 8.61 -6.08 0.95
CA PRO A 28 9.84 -6.02 0.17
C PRO A 28 9.60 -6.13 -1.35
N MET A 29 8.69 -7.00 -1.79
CA MET A 29 8.30 -7.12 -3.20
C MET A 29 7.69 -5.83 -3.76
N LEU A 30 6.74 -5.24 -3.02
CA LEU A 30 6.09 -4.00 -3.41
C LEU A 30 7.04 -2.80 -3.38
N ALA A 31 7.81 -2.66 -2.31
CA ALA A 31 8.63 -1.49 -2.02
C ALA A 31 9.72 -1.29 -3.09
N GLY A 32 10.40 -2.35 -3.52
CA GLY A 32 11.37 -2.26 -4.61
C GLY A 32 10.74 -1.79 -5.91
N THR A 33 9.59 -2.36 -6.27
CA THR A 33 8.86 -1.94 -7.48
C THR A 33 8.36 -0.50 -7.35
N LEU A 34 7.83 -0.11 -6.19
CA LEU A 34 7.33 1.24 -5.93
C LEU A 34 8.45 2.28 -6.07
N ALA A 35 9.63 2.05 -5.48
CA ALA A 35 10.80 2.89 -5.68
C ALA A 35 11.08 3.06 -7.17
N GLU A 36 11.27 1.97 -7.90
CA GLU A 36 11.62 2.05 -9.32
C GLU A 36 10.57 2.79 -10.16
N VAL A 37 9.28 2.51 -9.95
CA VAL A 37 8.22 3.09 -10.78
C VAL A 37 7.98 4.57 -10.45
N CYS A 38 8.17 4.98 -9.18
CA CYS A 38 8.11 6.38 -8.74
C CYS A 38 9.44 7.13 -8.92
N GLY A 39 10.51 6.48 -9.39
CA GLY A 39 11.84 7.08 -9.54
C GLY A 39 12.50 7.40 -8.20
N GLY A 40 12.23 6.58 -7.18
CA GLY A 40 12.90 6.57 -5.89
C GLY A 40 14.10 5.64 -5.84
N GLU A 41 14.96 5.88 -4.86
CA GLU A 41 16.16 5.12 -4.55
C GLU A 41 15.95 4.25 -3.30
N ALA A 42 15.09 4.71 -2.39
CA ALA A 42 14.71 3.93 -1.23
C ALA A 42 13.21 4.06 -0.94
N VAL A 43 12.65 3.03 -0.30
CA VAL A 43 11.31 3.07 0.30
C VAL A 43 11.42 2.70 1.77
N ILE A 44 10.78 3.49 2.62
CA ILE A 44 10.54 3.14 4.02
C ILE A 44 9.03 2.98 4.20
N HIS A 45 8.57 1.85 4.73
CA HIS A 45 7.15 1.63 5.02
C HIS A 45 6.88 1.56 6.52
N LYS A 46 5.72 2.12 6.90
CA LYS A 46 5.23 2.26 8.28
C LYS A 46 3.86 1.62 8.36
N LEU A 47 3.79 0.40 8.89
CA LEU A 47 2.62 -0.47 8.73
C LEU A 47 1.98 -0.89 10.05
N ASP A 48 2.72 -0.80 11.14
CA ASP A 48 2.23 -1.07 12.48
C ASP A 48 2.00 0.26 13.22
N ASP A 49 1.34 0.22 14.38
CA ASP A 49 1.16 1.40 15.24
C ASP A 49 2.52 1.98 15.64
N TRP A 50 2.92 3.02 14.93
CA TRP A 50 4.11 3.78 15.22
C TRP A 50 3.84 4.72 16.39
N SER A 51 4.56 4.49 17.48
CA SER A 51 4.71 5.42 18.59
C SER A 51 6.16 5.91 18.63
N GLU A 52 6.48 6.84 19.54
CA GLU A 52 7.88 7.23 19.79
C GLU A 52 8.76 6.03 20.22
N SER A 53 8.15 4.96 20.76
CA SER A 53 8.83 3.79 21.31
C SER A 53 8.66 2.48 20.53
N THR A 54 7.73 2.38 19.58
CA THR A 54 7.41 1.14 18.84
C THR A 54 7.12 1.41 17.37
N GLY A 55 7.46 0.44 16.49
CA GLY A 55 7.09 0.50 15.07
C GLY A 55 8.07 -0.26 14.19
N THR A 56 7.56 -1.15 13.33
CA THR A 56 8.40 -1.86 12.35
C THR A 56 8.71 -0.92 11.19
N VAL A 57 10.00 -0.78 10.89
CA VAL A 57 10.53 -0.05 9.73
C VAL A 57 11.05 -1.11 8.78
N GLY A 58 10.32 -1.40 7.71
CA GLY A 58 10.91 -2.14 6.60
C GLY A 58 11.40 -1.16 5.55
N THR A 59 12.57 -1.46 4.98
CA THR A 59 13.22 -0.60 4.00
C THR A 59 13.72 -1.40 2.82
N VAL A 60 13.64 -0.79 1.64
CA VAL A 60 14.26 -1.32 0.43
C VAL A 60 15.07 -0.17 -0.19
N PRO A 61 16.31 -0.39 -0.66
CA PRO A 61 17.07 -1.65 -0.61
C PRO A 61 17.62 -1.98 0.79
N ASP A 62 18.10 -3.22 0.98
CA ASP A 62 18.70 -3.69 2.25
C ASP A 62 19.87 -2.81 2.73
N ALA A 63 20.58 -2.16 1.80
CA ALA A 63 21.63 -1.20 2.15
C ALA A 63 21.09 -0.02 2.98
N ALA A 64 19.89 0.49 2.65
CA ALA A 64 19.25 1.53 3.44
C ALA A 64 18.87 1.02 4.83
N ALA A 65 18.46 -0.25 4.95
CA ALA A 65 18.17 -0.90 6.23
C ALA A 65 19.41 -0.90 7.13
N ALA A 66 20.57 -1.24 6.57
CA ALA A 66 21.83 -1.32 7.29
C ALA A 66 22.31 0.04 7.81
N GLU A 67 22.05 1.12 7.08
CA GLU A 67 22.36 2.48 7.55
C GLU A 67 21.40 2.92 8.66
N LEU A 68 20.09 2.68 8.51
CA LEU A 68 19.10 3.01 9.55
C LEU A 68 19.33 2.22 10.85
N ALA A 69 19.81 0.99 10.77
CA ALA A 69 20.11 0.16 11.93
C ALA A 69 21.29 0.69 12.78
N ARG A 70 22.12 1.59 12.24
CA ARG A 70 23.23 2.23 12.97
C ARG A 70 22.82 3.52 13.69
N LEU A 71 21.59 3.99 13.48
CA LEU A 71 21.10 5.23 14.08
C LEU A 71 20.92 5.09 15.59
N GLY A 72 21.24 6.18 16.30
CA GLY A 72 20.91 6.31 17.72
C GLY A 72 19.42 6.54 17.93
N ASP A 73 18.96 6.36 19.18
CA ASP A 73 17.54 6.50 19.54
C ASP A 73 16.93 7.86 19.19
N ALA A 74 17.72 8.94 19.29
CA ALA A 74 17.25 10.29 18.95
C ALA A 74 16.91 10.42 17.45
N ASP A 75 17.77 9.90 16.58
CA ASP A 75 17.58 9.95 15.12
C ASP A 75 16.46 9.01 14.66
N LEU A 76 16.37 7.82 15.28
CA LEU A 76 15.21 6.94 15.11
C LEU A 76 13.92 7.62 15.57
N GLY A 77 13.97 8.40 16.66
CA GLY A 77 12.86 9.21 17.14
C GLY A 77 12.38 10.24 16.11
N LEU A 78 13.30 10.89 15.39
CA LEU A 78 12.95 11.79 14.29
C LEU A 78 12.22 11.05 13.18
N LEU A 79 12.74 9.90 12.74
CA LEU A 79 12.08 9.08 11.70
C LEU A 79 10.69 8.67 12.14
N ARG A 80 10.54 8.27 13.41
CA ARG A 80 9.27 7.91 14.06
C ARG A 80 8.27 9.05 14.08
N ALA A 81 8.70 10.26 14.42
CA ALA A 81 7.86 11.45 14.41
C ALA A 81 7.20 11.73 13.04
N GLY A 82 7.79 11.23 11.95
CA GLY A 82 7.14 11.18 10.64
C GLY A 82 6.90 12.56 10.01
N TYR A 83 7.67 13.57 10.45
CA TYR A 83 7.65 14.88 9.84
C TYR A 83 8.05 14.81 8.35
N PRO A 84 7.39 15.55 7.44
CA PRO A 84 6.26 16.46 7.67
C PRO A 84 4.88 15.77 7.62
N PHE A 85 4.84 14.51 7.18
CA PHE A 85 3.62 13.82 6.80
C PHE A 85 2.68 13.51 7.97
N ALA A 86 3.22 13.26 9.16
CA ALA A 86 2.40 13.08 10.37
C ALA A 86 1.53 14.31 10.65
N GLY A 87 2.08 15.52 10.52
CA GLY A 87 1.32 16.76 10.66
C GLY A 87 0.37 17.01 9.48
N HIS A 88 0.83 16.72 8.25
CA HIS A 88 0.04 16.94 7.03
C HIS A 88 -1.21 16.04 6.96
N TYR A 89 -1.08 14.75 7.32
CA TYR A 89 -2.18 13.79 7.23
C TYR A 89 -2.94 13.60 8.56
N GLY A 90 -2.36 14.01 9.70
CA GLY A 90 -2.92 13.74 11.04
C GLY A 90 -4.13 14.59 11.43
N SER A 91 -4.55 15.57 10.63
CA SER A 91 -5.70 16.44 10.95
C SER A 91 -6.81 16.43 9.91
N GLY A 92 -6.66 15.64 8.84
CA GLY A 92 -7.62 15.56 7.73
C GLY A 92 -7.85 14.14 7.24
N GLY A 93 -8.92 13.95 6.45
CA GLY A 93 -9.20 12.68 5.76
C GLY A 93 -8.49 12.54 4.41
N ASP A 94 -7.79 13.59 3.96
CA ASP A 94 -7.05 13.55 2.71
C ASP A 94 -5.88 12.56 2.81
N ARG A 95 -5.77 11.69 1.82
CA ARG A 95 -4.72 10.70 1.69
C ARG A 95 -4.03 10.83 0.34
N THR A 96 -4.17 11.96 -0.34
CA THR A 96 -3.48 12.20 -1.61
C THR A 96 -1.96 12.19 -1.38
N PRO A 97 -1.18 11.46 -2.19
CA PRO A 97 0.27 11.48 -2.08
C PRO A 97 0.83 12.89 -2.28
N VAL A 98 1.83 13.25 -1.47
CA VAL A 98 2.43 14.59 -1.50
C VAL A 98 3.92 14.51 -1.27
N THR A 99 4.69 15.43 -1.84
CA THR A 99 6.11 15.55 -1.53
C THR A 99 6.30 16.37 -0.25
N ALA A 100 7.40 16.16 0.46
CA ALA A 100 7.74 16.96 1.63
C ALA A 100 7.82 18.46 1.28
N HIS A 101 8.37 18.78 0.09
CA HIS A 101 8.43 20.15 -0.39
C HIS A 101 7.02 20.74 -0.65
N ARG A 102 6.08 19.98 -1.21
CA ARG A 102 4.70 20.46 -1.38
C ARG A 102 3.94 20.57 -0.06
N ALA A 103 4.25 19.74 0.92
CA ALA A 103 3.58 19.73 2.22
C ALA A 103 3.98 20.94 3.10
N VAL A 104 5.26 21.29 3.14
CA VAL A 104 5.78 22.34 4.07
C VAL A 104 6.67 23.40 3.41
N GLY A 105 6.82 23.35 2.09
CA GLY A 105 7.50 24.37 1.30
C GLY A 105 8.99 24.48 1.58
N ARG A 106 9.45 25.72 1.74
CA ARG A 106 10.86 26.08 1.96
C ARG A 106 11.39 25.66 3.33
N THR A 107 10.53 25.20 4.24
CA THR A 107 10.97 24.76 5.58
C THR A 107 11.54 23.34 5.56
N TRP A 108 11.24 22.55 4.53
CA TRP A 108 11.72 21.17 4.42
C TRP A 108 13.26 21.05 4.44
N PRO A 109 14.03 21.74 3.56
CA PRO A 109 15.47 21.52 3.46
C PRO A 109 16.26 21.77 4.75
N ASP A 110 15.80 22.70 5.58
CA ASP A 110 16.46 23.08 6.84
C ASP A 110 15.97 22.26 8.04
N SER A 111 14.97 21.39 7.83
CA SER A 111 14.42 20.56 8.91
C SER A 111 15.44 19.55 9.44
N PRO A 112 15.36 19.16 10.74
CA PRO A 112 16.18 18.08 11.29
C PRO A 112 16.03 16.77 10.50
N MET A 113 14.81 16.48 10.03
CA MET A 113 14.53 15.30 9.21
C MET A 113 15.30 15.31 7.89
N ALA A 114 15.25 16.41 7.13
CA ALA A 114 15.95 16.50 5.86
C ALA A 114 17.48 16.41 6.03
N ARG A 115 18.03 16.98 7.12
CA ARG A 115 19.46 16.85 7.44
C ARG A 115 19.85 15.41 7.75
N LEU A 116 19.05 14.71 8.57
CA LEU A 116 19.28 13.30 8.88
C LEU A 116 19.26 12.44 7.61
N LEU A 117 18.27 12.63 6.73
CA LEU A 117 18.14 11.85 5.50
C LEU A 117 19.32 12.06 4.54
N ARG A 118 19.84 13.28 4.41
CA ARG A 118 21.06 13.54 3.65
C ARG A 118 22.28 12.83 4.23
N GLU A 119 22.44 12.88 5.55
CA GLU A 119 23.59 12.30 6.22
C GLU A 119 23.60 10.76 6.11
N VAL A 120 22.43 10.13 6.21
CA VAL A 120 22.30 8.68 6.37
C VAL A 120 22.06 7.97 5.05
N LEU A 121 21.26 8.56 4.16
CA LEU A 121 20.80 7.92 2.93
C LEU A 121 21.22 8.67 1.66
N ASP A 122 21.89 9.82 1.78
CA ASP A 122 22.24 10.71 0.66
C ASP A 122 21.01 11.12 -0.19
N VAL A 123 19.87 11.35 0.47
CA VAL A 123 18.60 11.74 -0.17
C VAL A 123 18.05 13.06 0.36
N ASP A 124 17.38 13.81 -0.52
CA ASP A 124 16.86 15.15 -0.23
C ASP A 124 15.35 15.28 -0.42
N HIS A 125 14.76 14.36 -1.18
CA HIS A 125 13.36 14.42 -1.59
C HIS A 125 12.61 13.21 -1.06
N VAL A 126 11.42 13.46 -0.53
CA VAL A 126 10.55 12.43 0.03
C VAL A 126 9.15 12.61 -0.51
N LEU A 127 8.56 11.53 -1.00
CA LEU A 127 7.16 11.41 -1.39
C LEU A 127 6.43 10.55 -0.35
N GLY A 128 5.42 11.13 0.29
CA GLY A 128 4.50 10.44 1.18
C GLY A 128 3.40 9.75 0.38
N VAL A 129 3.23 8.45 0.62
CA VAL A 129 2.19 7.61 0.01
C VAL A 129 1.41 6.91 1.14
N PRO A 130 0.42 7.59 1.74
CA PRO A 130 -0.38 7.02 2.81
C PRO A 130 -1.32 5.94 2.25
N LEU A 131 -1.79 5.02 3.09
CA LEU A 131 -2.78 4.01 2.69
C LEU A 131 -4.21 4.58 2.85
N PRO A 132 -5.07 4.43 1.83
CA PRO A 132 -6.48 4.78 1.94
C PRO A 132 -7.16 4.09 3.13
N GLY A 133 -7.94 4.86 3.88
CA GLY A 133 -8.66 4.36 5.05
C GLY A 133 -7.81 4.11 6.30
N SER A 134 -6.52 4.51 6.30
CA SER A 134 -5.71 4.49 7.52
C SER A 134 -6.27 5.49 8.55
N GLY A 135 -6.42 5.03 9.79
CA GLY A 135 -6.75 5.88 10.93
C GLY A 135 -5.56 6.72 11.39
N GLU A 136 -5.58 7.11 12.66
CA GLU A 136 -4.40 7.60 13.38
C GLU A 136 -3.82 6.44 14.20
N PRO A 137 -2.51 6.12 14.05
CA PRO A 137 -1.53 6.76 13.18
C PRO A 137 -1.73 6.45 11.69
N VAL A 138 -1.36 7.40 10.83
CA VAL A 138 -1.46 7.24 9.38
C VAL A 138 -0.42 6.22 8.91
N THR A 139 -0.89 5.09 8.39
CA THR A 139 -0.05 4.04 7.80
C THR A 139 0.23 4.32 6.32
N GLY A 140 1.38 3.87 5.83
CA GLY A 140 1.83 4.25 4.50
C GLY A 140 3.27 3.87 4.21
N CYS A 141 3.77 4.41 3.10
CA CYS A 141 5.17 4.34 2.75
C CYS A 141 5.69 5.68 2.26
N LEU A 142 7.01 5.80 2.29
CA LEU A 142 7.76 6.99 1.96
C LEU A 142 8.77 6.59 0.91
N VAL A 143 8.79 7.30 -0.22
CA VAL A 143 9.74 7.08 -1.31
C VAL A 143 10.77 8.20 -1.28
N TYR A 144 12.05 7.84 -1.27
CA TYR A 144 13.18 8.76 -1.11
C TYR A 144 14.03 8.81 -2.38
N ARG A 145 14.61 9.97 -2.69
CA ARG A 145 15.63 10.11 -3.74
C ARG A 145 16.49 11.36 -3.57
N ALA A 146 17.63 11.38 -4.25
CA ALA A 146 18.49 12.54 -4.41
C ALA A 146 18.06 13.44 -5.60
N GLY A 147 18.64 14.63 -5.66
CA GLY A 147 18.61 15.47 -6.86
C GLY A 147 17.39 16.40 -6.98
N THR A 148 16.31 15.93 -7.60
CA THR A 148 15.14 16.78 -7.93
C THR A 148 13.87 16.27 -7.26
N ASP A 149 12.85 17.12 -7.07
CA ASP A 149 11.58 16.69 -6.46
C ASP A 149 10.66 15.92 -7.42
N PHE A 150 9.75 15.12 -6.88
CA PHE A 150 8.87 14.23 -7.65
C PHE A 150 7.90 15.01 -8.57
N THR A 151 7.71 14.50 -9.78
CA THR A 151 6.86 15.11 -10.81
C THR A 151 5.39 14.77 -10.59
N ASP A 152 4.48 15.53 -11.20
CA ASP A 152 3.03 15.26 -11.11
C ASP A 152 2.67 13.85 -11.59
N ASP A 153 3.28 13.36 -12.67
CA ASP A 153 3.09 11.98 -13.13
C ASP A 153 3.48 10.93 -12.08
N GLN A 154 4.51 11.19 -11.27
CA GLN A 154 4.95 10.29 -10.20
C GLN A 154 3.99 10.32 -9.02
N LEU A 155 3.39 11.48 -8.70
CA LEU A 155 2.34 11.59 -7.69
C LEU A 155 1.07 10.86 -8.15
N VAL A 156 0.64 11.06 -9.41
CA VAL A 156 -0.52 10.34 -10.00
C VAL A 156 -0.29 8.83 -10.00
N LEU A 157 0.93 8.38 -10.30
CA LEU A 157 1.28 6.97 -10.22
C LEU A 157 1.19 6.43 -8.80
N ALA A 158 1.74 7.15 -7.83
CA ALA A 158 1.67 6.78 -6.42
C ALA A 158 0.23 6.69 -5.93
N GLU A 159 -0.62 7.65 -6.32
CA GLU A 159 -2.04 7.68 -6.00
C GLU A 159 -2.76 6.45 -6.59
N ARG A 160 -2.52 6.16 -7.87
CA ARG A 160 -3.06 4.95 -8.52
C ARG A 160 -2.58 3.66 -7.84
N ALA A 161 -1.38 3.65 -7.26
CA ALA A 161 -0.82 2.48 -6.59
C ALA A 161 -1.41 2.26 -5.17
N GLN A 162 -1.97 3.28 -4.54
CA GLN A 162 -2.48 3.20 -3.17
C GLN A 162 -3.45 2.03 -2.91
N PRO A 163 -4.48 1.77 -3.74
CA PRO A 163 -5.37 0.63 -3.52
C PRO A 163 -4.66 -0.73 -3.57
N LEU A 164 -3.63 -0.86 -4.40
CA LEU A 164 -2.81 -2.06 -4.52
C LEU A 164 -1.98 -2.28 -3.25
N LEU A 165 -1.32 -1.21 -2.77
CA LEU A 165 -0.55 -1.23 -1.53
C LEU A 165 -1.42 -1.62 -0.33
N SER A 166 -2.61 -1.01 -0.21
CA SER A 166 -3.55 -1.34 0.86
C SER A 166 -4.06 -2.77 0.80
N ALA A 167 -4.26 -3.33 -0.40
CA ALA A 167 -4.72 -4.71 -0.55
C ALA A 167 -3.68 -5.71 -0.03
N VAL A 168 -2.42 -5.50 -0.39
CA VAL A 168 -1.32 -6.34 0.08
C VAL A 168 -1.08 -6.16 1.58
N GLU A 169 -1.15 -4.94 2.11
CA GLU A 169 -1.01 -4.72 3.56
C GLU A 169 -2.10 -5.42 4.37
N ARG A 170 -3.35 -5.37 3.92
CA ARG A 170 -4.43 -6.13 4.58
C ARG A 170 -4.17 -7.63 4.54
N GLN A 171 -3.67 -8.16 3.43
CA GLN A 171 -3.29 -9.58 3.37
C GLN A 171 -2.18 -9.91 4.37
N ARG A 172 -1.16 -9.04 4.48
CA ARG A 172 -0.09 -9.22 5.48
C ARG A 172 -0.67 -9.30 6.88
N GLN A 173 -1.52 -8.34 7.26
CA GLN A 173 -2.17 -8.28 8.58
C GLN A 173 -2.97 -9.56 8.87
N LEU A 174 -3.74 -10.06 7.91
CA LEU A 174 -4.50 -11.31 8.05
C LEU A 174 -3.60 -12.54 8.22
N LEU A 175 -2.53 -12.64 7.42
CA LEU A 175 -1.56 -13.73 7.55
C LEU A 175 -0.87 -13.71 8.92
N GLU A 176 -0.55 -12.52 9.44
CA GLU A 176 0.04 -12.35 10.77
C GLU A 176 -0.94 -12.66 11.91
N GLU A 177 -2.19 -12.23 11.78
CA GLU A 177 -3.26 -12.57 12.72
C GLU A 177 -3.49 -14.08 12.77
N TRP A 178 -3.52 -14.76 11.62
CA TRP A 178 -3.60 -16.22 11.57
C TRP A 178 -2.39 -16.89 12.20
N ARG A 179 -1.16 -16.45 11.89
CA ARG A 179 0.05 -16.98 12.53
C ARG A 179 0.00 -16.82 14.05
N ARG A 180 -0.47 -15.66 14.54
CA ARG A 180 -0.63 -15.41 15.99
C ARG A 180 -1.71 -16.30 16.61
N ALA A 181 -2.85 -16.48 15.95
CA ALA A 181 -3.96 -17.28 16.46
C ALA A 181 -3.67 -18.80 16.51
N LEU A 182 -2.84 -19.29 15.59
CA LEU A 182 -2.50 -20.70 15.47
C LEU A 182 -1.39 -21.18 16.44
N GLY A 183 -0.69 -20.25 17.10
CA GLY A 183 0.48 -20.55 17.93
C GLY A 183 1.61 -21.26 17.14
N PRO A 184 2.69 -21.72 17.80
CA PRO A 184 3.82 -22.38 17.13
C PRO A 184 3.48 -23.72 16.45
N ALA A 185 2.25 -24.24 16.59
CA ALA A 185 1.87 -25.60 16.20
C ALA A 185 0.69 -25.68 15.20
N GLY A 186 0.10 -24.56 14.78
CA GLY A 186 -1.04 -24.57 13.85
C GLY A 186 -0.63 -24.12 12.45
N ALA A 187 -0.61 -25.07 11.50
CA ALA A 187 -0.61 -24.74 10.07
C ALA A 187 -1.96 -24.07 9.68
N PRO A 188 -2.02 -23.26 8.60
CA PRO A 188 -3.20 -22.49 8.24
C PRO A 188 -4.46 -23.35 8.07
N ASP A 189 -5.61 -22.84 8.52
CA ASP A 189 -6.93 -23.45 8.28
C ASP A 189 -7.25 -23.43 6.77
N ARG A 190 -7.62 -24.60 6.22
CA ARG A 190 -7.73 -24.88 4.78
C ARG A 190 -8.69 -23.97 4.02
N ARG A 191 -9.68 -23.36 4.68
CA ARG A 191 -10.78 -22.64 4.02
C ARG A 191 -10.39 -21.33 3.34
N ALA A 192 -9.34 -20.65 3.81
CA ALA A 192 -8.75 -19.53 3.09
C ALA A 192 -7.84 -19.98 1.94
N ALA A 193 -7.16 -21.11 2.13
CA ALA A 193 -6.38 -21.77 1.06
C ALA A 193 -7.28 -22.28 -0.08
N ASP A 194 -8.56 -22.58 0.20
CA ASP A 194 -9.50 -23.18 -0.76
C ASP A 194 -10.00 -22.19 -1.84
N CYS A 195 -9.96 -20.88 -1.60
CA CYS A 195 -10.47 -19.92 -2.60
C CYS A 195 -9.51 -19.70 -3.78
N ALA A 196 -8.22 -20.07 -3.63
CA ALA A 196 -7.14 -20.09 -4.63
C ALA A 196 -7.41 -19.28 -5.91
N LEU A 197 -7.66 -17.98 -5.76
CA LEU A 197 -7.77 -17.09 -6.91
C LEU A 197 -6.42 -17.08 -7.61
N THR A 198 -6.45 -17.06 -8.93
CA THR A 198 -5.22 -16.90 -9.73
C THR A 198 -4.80 -15.44 -9.75
N PRO A 199 -3.54 -15.13 -10.15
CA PRO A 199 -3.07 -13.77 -10.34
C PRO A 199 -4.04 -12.87 -11.11
N ARG A 200 -4.57 -13.39 -12.23
CA ARG A 200 -5.49 -12.64 -13.08
C ARG A 200 -6.86 -12.47 -12.46
N GLU A 201 -7.36 -13.47 -11.72
CA GLU A 201 -8.63 -13.35 -11.02
C GLU A 201 -8.53 -12.35 -9.86
N THR A 202 -7.41 -12.33 -9.12
CA THR A 202 -7.17 -11.34 -8.07
C THR A 202 -7.08 -9.92 -8.64
N ALA A 203 -6.35 -9.73 -9.76
CA ALA A 203 -6.28 -8.44 -10.44
C ALA A 203 -7.67 -7.95 -10.88
N VAL A 204 -8.48 -8.84 -11.46
CA VAL A 204 -9.85 -8.53 -11.87
C VAL A 204 -10.74 -8.22 -10.66
N LEU A 205 -10.59 -8.96 -9.55
CA LEU A 205 -11.34 -8.75 -8.32
C LEU A 205 -11.03 -7.39 -7.68
N LEU A 206 -9.78 -6.94 -7.69
CA LEU A 206 -9.40 -5.60 -7.23
C LEU A 206 -10.04 -4.51 -8.11
N LEU A 207 -9.97 -4.65 -9.43
CA LEU A 207 -10.60 -3.67 -10.32
C LEU A 207 -12.13 -3.70 -10.25
N LEU A 208 -12.72 -4.83 -9.83
CA LEU A 208 -14.16 -4.92 -9.54
C LEU A 208 -14.54 -4.09 -8.31
N THR A 209 -13.66 -3.95 -7.29
CA THR A 209 -13.95 -3.11 -6.12
C THR A 209 -13.95 -1.63 -6.46
N ASP A 210 -13.19 -1.22 -7.47
CA ASP A 210 -13.15 0.16 -7.97
C ASP A 210 -14.36 0.52 -8.87
N ALA A 211 -15.44 -0.27 -8.82
CA ALA A 211 -16.64 -0.12 -9.63
C ALA A 211 -16.42 -0.09 -11.17
N LEU A 212 -15.25 -0.53 -11.66
CA LEU A 212 -14.94 -0.50 -13.09
C LEU A 212 -15.80 -1.48 -13.90
N THR A 213 -16.14 -1.11 -15.15
CA THR A 213 -16.84 -1.98 -16.10
C THR A 213 -15.90 -3.03 -16.68
N ALA A 214 -16.44 -4.15 -17.19
CA ALA A 214 -15.63 -5.18 -17.83
C ALA A 214 -14.79 -4.64 -19.01
N ASP A 215 -15.31 -3.65 -19.74
CA ASP A 215 -14.57 -2.95 -20.79
C ASP A 215 -13.38 -2.16 -20.24
N ALA A 216 -13.58 -1.42 -19.15
CA ALA A 216 -12.52 -0.65 -18.51
C ALA A 216 -11.44 -1.57 -17.92
N ILE A 217 -11.86 -2.68 -17.30
CA ILE A 217 -10.96 -3.72 -16.79
C ILE A 217 -10.15 -4.34 -17.94
N GLY A 218 -10.80 -4.67 -19.06
CA GLY A 218 -10.15 -5.23 -20.24
C GLY A 218 -9.07 -4.31 -20.80
N ARG A 219 -9.40 -3.01 -20.96
CA ARG A 219 -8.42 -1.99 -21.37
C ARG A 219 -7.25 -1.89 -20.40
N ARG A 220 -7.51 -1.86 -19.09
CA ARG A 220 -6.49 -1.66 -18.04
C ARG A 220 -5.59 -2.87 -17.82
N LEU A 221 -6.05 -4.07 -18.18
CA LEU A 221 -5.29 -5.32 -18.06
C LEU A 221 -4.72 -5.82 -19.41
N GLY A 222 -5.01 -5.14 -20.52
CA GLY A 222 -4.58 -5.55 -21.86
C GLY A 222 -5.22 -6.85 -22.35
N ILE A 223 -6.47 -7.14 -21.94
CA ILE A 223 -7.19 -8.37 -22.30
C ILE A 223 -8.59 -8.08 -22.86
N SER A 224 -9.16 -9.04 -23.60
CA SER A 224 -10.51 -8.88 -24.15
C SER A 224 -11.59 -8.84 -23.06
N VAL A 225 -12.68 -8.11 -23.31
CA VAL A 225 -13.87 -8.05 -22.44
C VAL A 225 -14.41 -9.46 -22.14
N ARG A 226 -14.42 -10.33 -23.17
CA ARG A 226 -14.80 -11.74 -23.03
C ARG A 226 -13.91 -12.47 -22.02
N THR A 227 -12.61 -12.21 -22.03
CA THR A 227 -11.65 -12.78 -21.07
C THR A 227 -11.93 -12.26 -19.65
N VAL A 228 -12.26 -10.97 -19.51
CA VAL A 228 -12.65 -10.39 -18.21
C VAL A 228 -13.89 -11.09 -17.67
N HIS A 229 -14.96 -11.24 -18.46
CA HIS A 229 -16.17 -11.94 -18.02
C HIS A 229 -15.88 -13.37 -17.56
N LYS A 230 -14.98 -14.08 -18.24
CA LYS A 230 -14.55 -15.43 -17.83
C LYS A 230 -13.84 -15.42 -16.47
N HIS A 231 -13.00 -14.43 -16.19
CA HIS A 231 -12.39 -14.28 -14.87
C HIS A 231 -13.43 -13.96 -13.80
N ILE A 232 -14.39 -13.06 -14.08
CA ILE A 232 -15.49 -12.72 -13.15
C ILE A 232 -16.31 -13.96 -12.79
N GLU A 233 -16.68 -14.76 -13.78
CA GLU A 233 -17.41 -16.01 -13.58
C GLU A 233 -16.64 -17.00 -12.70
N ASN A 234 -15.33 -17.17 -12.96
CA ASN A 234 -14.49 -18.02 -12.13
C ASN A 234 -14.38 -17.51 -10.68
N ILE A 235 -14.27 -16.19 -10.49
CA ILE A 235 -14.25 -15.56 -9.17
C ILE A 235 -15.57 -15.85 -8.43
N TYR A 236 -16.71 -15.67 -9.10
CA TYR A 236 -18.02 -15.97 -8.51
C TYR A 236 -18.12 -17.41 -8.06
N ARG A 237 -17.69 -18.35 -8.91
CA ARG A 237 -17.66 -19.77 -8.58
C ARG A 237 -16.74 -20.06 -7.39
N LYS A 238 -15.52 -19.49 -7.37
CA LYS A 238 -14.53 -19.71 -6.31
C LYS A 238 -14.93 -19.08 -4.97
N LEU A 239 -15.62 -17.94 -4.99
CA LEU A 239 -16.09 -17.26 -3.78
C LEU A 239 -17.51 -17.69 -3.35
N GLY A 240 -18.18 -18.54 -4.13
CA GLY A 240 -19.52 -19.05 -3.85
C GLY A 240 -20.62 -17.98 -3.98
N THR A 241 -20.44 -17.01 -4.88
CA THR A 241 -21.33 -15.86 -5.07
C THR A 241 -21.97 -15.89 -6.47
N ARG A 242 -22.98 -15.04 -6.68
CA ARG A 242 -23.78 -15.04 -7.93
C ARG A 242 -23.82 -13.69 -8.63
N ASP A 243 -23.43 -12.62 -7.94
CA ASP A 243 -23.47 -11.27 -8.45
C ASP A 243 -22.27 -10.48 -7.95
N ARG A 244 -22.06 -9.31 -8.58
CA ARG A 244 -20.91 -8.46 -8.34
C ARG A 244 -20.84 -7.98 -6.90
N VAL A 245 -21.97 -7.51 -6.37
CA VAL A 245 -22.04 -6.89 -5.05
C VAL A 245 -21.74 -7.92 -3.97
N GLY A 246 -22.42 -9.07 -4.03
CA GLY A 246 -22.18 -10.20 -3.14
C GLY A 246 -20.75 -10.73 -3.22
N THR A 247 -20.15 -10.72 -4.40
CA THR A 247 -18.74 -11.10 -4.60
C THR A 247 -17.79 -10.13 -3.91
N VAL A 248 -17.98 -8.82 -4.10
CA VAL A 248 -17.17 -7.79 -3.44
C VAL A 248 -17.34 -7.89 -1.92
N LEU A 249 -18.58 -7.96 -1.42
CA LEU A 249 -18.86 -8.10 0.02
C LEU A 249 -18.31 -9.40 0.62
N ARG A 250 -18.30 -10.49 -0.15
CA ARG A 250 -17.71 -11.77 0.29
C ARG A 250 -16.19 -11.68 0.32
N ALA A 251 -15.59 -11.11 -0.73
CA ALA A 251 -14.16 -10.86 -0.80
C ALA A 251 -13.69 -9.92 0.33
N GLN A 252 -14.47 -8.90 0.68
CA GLN A 252 -14.24 -8.01 1.82
C GLN A 252 -14.27 -8.76 3.15
N ARG A 253 -15.30 -9.59 3.39
CA ARG A 253 -15.41 -10.41 4.59
C ARG A 253 -14.29 -11.45 4.73
N LEU A 254 -13.78 -11.93 3.60
CA LEU A 254 -12.63 -12.83 3.54
C LEU A 254 -11.29 -12.07 3.56
N GLY A 255 -11.32 -10.73 3.58
CA GLY A 255 -10.13 -9.90 3.61
C GLY A 255 -9.32 -9.85 2.31
N LEU A 256 -9.87 -10.36 1.21
CA LEU A 256 -9.22 -10.42 -0.10
C LEU A 256 -9.16 -9.05 -0.81
N VAL A 257 -10.05 -8.12 -0.45
CA VAL A 257 -10.15 -6.78 -1.02
C VAL A 257 -10.63 -5.76 0.02
N PRO A 258 -10.30 -4.45 -0.13
CA PRO A 258 -10.74 -3.41 0.81
C PRO A 258 -12.26 -3.39 1.04
N SER A 259 -12.68 -3.31 2.30
CA SER A 259 -14.00 -2.78 2.66
C SER A 259 -13.90 -1.26 2.75
N PRO A 260 -14.83 -0.49 2.16
CA PRO A 260 -14.93 0.92 2.52
C PRO A 260 -15.19 1.00 4.02
N ALA A 261 -14.38 1.80 4.72
CA ALA A 261 -14.68 2.16 6.10
C ALA A 261 -16.04 2.87 6.15
N PRO A 262 -16.85 2.69 7.21
CA PRO A 262 -18.14 3.37 7.33
C PRO A 262 -17.91 4.85 7.67
N ALA A 263 -17.66 5.68 6.65
CA ALA A 263 -17.91 7.11 6.72
C ALA A 263 -19.36 7.37 6.27
N GLU A 264 -20.12 8.14 7.07
CA GLU A 264 -21.46 8.70 6.76
C GLU A 264 -22.74 7.96 7.18
N ALA A 265 -22.77 7.22 8.30
CA ALA A 265 -24.05 6.85 8.96
C ALA A 265 -24.41 7.74 10.18
N ALA A 266 -23.54 8.68 10.59
CA ALA A 266 -23.74 9.50 11.79
C ALA A 266 -24.17 10.97 11.52
N ARG A 267 -24.47 11.35 10.27
CA ARG A 267 -24.79 12.75 9.91
C ARG A 267 -26.24 13.01 9.44
N ALA A 268 -27.18 12.12 9.72
CA ALA A 268 -28.59 12.37 9.42
C ALA A 268 -29.53 11.92 10.53
N ARG A 269 -29.56 12.69 11.63
CA ARG A 269 -30.79 12.98 12.38
C ARG A 269 -30.72 14.42 12.90
N PRO A 270 -31.35 15.41 12.25
CA PRO A 270 -31.76 16.61 12.96
C PRO A 270 -32.93 16.24 13.89
N SER A 271 -32.87 16.75 15.11
CA SER A 271 -33.93 16.72 16.12
C SER A 271 -35.20 17.42 15.64
#